data_AF-A0A2W1J861-F1
#
_entry.id   AF-A0A2W1J861-F1
#
_cell.length_a   1.000
_cell.length_b   1.000
_cell.length_c   1.000
_cell.angle_alpha   90.00
_cell.angle_beta   90.00
_cell.angle_gamma   90.00
#
_symmetry.space_group_name_H-M   'P 1'
#
loop_
_entity.id
_entity.type
_entity.pdbx_description
1 polymer ?
#
loop_
_entity_poly.entity_id
_entity_poly.type
_entity_poly.pdbx_seq_one_letter_code
_entity_poly.pdbx_strand_id
1 'polypeptide(L)'
;MKQDIDPSDSLKKISLYTFIAFLSISALFAIASVFTGRLGEFELKVLITTSVIAIASICSLCCSVYSSRIKNTIPSYTGIALAGSSALMLIQGVWAETGSEGYWKTTATLSIFAFASAHSLALLAVRLRVEHAWVQLVAVVNIFMFATILSATIIGEISSDGNVKFITMLAILATLETLVIPILGRLVKGNGSPVREVLSLTKRVDGAYEDKHGYIYEVKKMSGKPPGSSRS
;
A
#
# COMPACT_ATOMS: atom_id res chain seq x y z
N MET A 1 22.71 -11.57 -30.50
CA MET A 1 22.29 -11.51 -29.08
C MET A 1 20.89 -10.94 -29.06
N LYS A 2 19.88 -11.81 -29.06
CA LYS A 2 18.45 -11.45 -29.15
C LYS A 2 18.03 -11.07 -27.74
N GLN A 3 17.73 -9.78 -27.50
CA GLN A 3 17.12 -9.37 -26.24
C GLN A 3 15.72 -9.99 -26.19
N ASP A 4 15.55 -11.03 -25.38
CA ASP A 4 14.23 -11.44 -24.92
C ASP A 4 13.68 -10.31 -24.05
N ILE A 5 13.05 -9.34 -24.72
CA ILE A 5 12.24 -8.32 -24.06
C ILE A 5 11.01 -9.07 -23.58
N ASP A 6 11.00 -9.40 -22.28
CA ASP A 6 9.83 -9.95 -21.62
C ASP A 6 8.64 -9.00 -21.88
N PRO A 7 7.57 -9.45 -22.57
CA PRO A 7 6.47 -8.57 -22.98
C PRO A 7 5.81 -7.88 -21.79
N SER A 8 5.95 -8.46 -20.58
CA SER A 8 5.48 -7.87 -19.33
C SER A 8 6.21 -6.58 -18.94
N ASP A 9 7.49 -6.42 -19.26
CA ASP A 9 8.26 -5.22 -18.92
C ASP A 9 7.97 -4.05 -19.86
N SER A 10 7.72 -4.33 -21.13
CA SER A 10 7.27 -3.33 -22.10
C SER A 10 5.88 -2.80 -21.77
N LEU A 11 4.95 -3.67 -21.37
CA LEU A 11 3.60 -3.27 -20.95
C LEU A 11 3.62 -2.44 -19.66
N LYS A 12 4.43 -2.82 -18.67
CA LYS A 12 4.60 -2.03 -17.45
C LYS A 12 5.18 -0.65 -17.75
N LYS A 13 6.20 -0.56 -18.61
CA LYS A 13 6.79 0.72 -19.03
C LYS A 13 5.78 1.59 -19.77
N ILE A 14 5.02 1.03 -20.72
CA ILE A 14 3.99 1.77 -21.47
C ILE A 14 2.92 2.27 -20.49
N SER A 15 2.40 1.40 -19.62
CA SER A 15 1.41 1.78 -18.61
C SER A 15 1.91 2.91 -17.71
N LEU A 16 3.18 2.84 -17.28
CA LEU A 16 3.79 3.87 -16.44
C LEU A 16 3.93 5.20 -17.19
N TYR A 17 4.43 5.17 -18.44
CA TYR A 17 4.58 6.38 -19.27
C TYR A 17 3.23 7.01 -19.61
N THR A 18 2.22 6.22 -19.96
CA THR A 18 0.87 6.71 -20.22
C THR A 18 0.25 7.32 -18.96
N PHE A 19 0.45 6.71 -17.79
CA PHE A 19 -0.03 7.26 -16.53
C PHE A 19 0.66 8.58 -16.17
N ILE A 20 1.99 8.67 -16.34
CA ILE A 20 2.74 9.91 -16.12
C ILE A 20 2.28 11.00 -17.08
N ALA A 21 2.09 10.68 -18.36
CA ALA A 21 1.60 11.62 -19.36
C ALA A 21 0.18 12.12 -19.02
N PHE A 22 -0.72 11.22 -18.64
CA PHE A 22 -2.07 11.55 -18.20
C PHE A 22 -2.07 12.49 -16.99
N LEU A 23 -1.29 12.16 -15.96
CA LEU A 23 -1.13 13.01 -14.78
C LEU A 23 -0.54 14.38 -15.12
N SER A 24 0.43 14.43 -16.03
CA SER A 24 1.06 15.69 -16.46
C SER A 24 0.07 16.58 -17.21
N ILE A 25 -0.74 15.99 -18.09
CA ILE A 25 -1.81 16.70 -18.82
C ILE A 25 -2.88 17.19 -17.83
N SER A 26 -3.36 16.34 -16.92
CA SER A 26 -4.31 16.74 -15.88
C SER A 26 -3.77 17.87 -14.99
N ALA A 27 -2.50 17.82 -14.62
CA ALA A 27 -1.84 18.88 -13.86
C ALA A 27 -1.75 20.19 -14.66
N LEU A 28 -1.40 20.12 -15.95
CA LEU A 28 -1.39 21.28 -16.86
C LEU A 28 -2.77 21.93 -16.97
N PHE A 29 -3.84 21.14 -17.12
CA PHE A 29 -5.21 21.65 -17.14
C PHE A 29 -5.61 22.29 -15.80
N ALA A 30 -5.27 21.65 -14.68
CA ALA A 30 -5.53 22.21 -13.35
C ALA A 30 -4.81 23.56 -13.16
N ILE A 31 -3.52 23.63 -13.50
CA ILE A 31 -2.73 24.87 -13.42
C ILE A 31 -3.30 25.95 -14.34
N ALA A 32 -3.63 25.61 -15.60
CA ALA A 32 -4.22 26.55 -16.54
C ALA A 32 -5.55 27.13 -16.03
N SER A 33 -6.38 26.31 -15.37
CA SER A 33 -7.64 26.75 -14.75
C SER A 33 -7.44 27.70 -13.56
N VAL A 34 -6.38 27.49 -12.76
CA VAL A 34 -6.01 28.42 -11.68
C VAL A 34 -5.62 29.78 -12.24
N PHE A 35 -4.85 29.81 -13.34
CA PHE A 35 -4.42 31.07 -13.98
C PHE A 35 -5.56 31.84 -14.64
N THR A 36 -6.60 31.18 -15.14
CA THR A 36 -7.77 31.85 -15.73
C THR A 36 -8.77 32.37 -14.69
N GLY A 37 -8.58 32.05 -13.41
CA GLY A 37 -9.39 32.58 -12.30
C GLY A 37 -10.86 32.14 -12.33
N ARG A 38 -11.22 31.17 -13.16
CA ARG A 38 -12.55 30.60 -13.32
C ARG A 38 -12.45 29.09 -13.19
N LEU A 39 -12.54 28.59 -11.96
CA LEU A 39 -12.84 27.18 -11.74
C LEU A 39 -14.32 26.99 -12.13
N GLY A 40 -14.55 26.54 -13.36
CA GLY A 40 -15.88 26.10 -13.78
C GLY A 40 -16.22 24.74 -13.16
N GLU A 41 -17.49 24.37 -13.26
CA GLU A 41 -17.99 23.08 -12.77
C GLU A 41 -17.29 21.91 -13.46
N PHE A 42 -16.98 22.05 -14.75
CA PHE A 42 -16.30 21.01 -15.52
C PHE A 42 -14.88 20.76 -15.01
N GLU A 43 -14.10 21.81 -14.78
CA GLU A 43 -12.73 21.69 -14.25
C GLU A 43 -12.73 21.07 -12.85
N LEU A 44 -13.69 21.45 -12.00
CA LEU A 44 -13.85 20.84 -10.68
C LEU A 44 -14.17 19.34 -10.78
N LYS A 45 -15.08 18.94 -11.67
CA LYS A 45 -15.41 17.52 -11.90
C LYS A 45 -14.18 16.73 -12.36
N VAL A 46 -13.38 17.27 -13.28
CA VAL A 46 -12.14 16.64 -13.76
C VAL A 46 -11.09 16.53 -12.64
N LEU A 47 -10.95 17.56 -11.80
CA LEU A 47 -10.04 17.54 -10.66
C LEU A 47 -10.45 16.48 -9.63
N ILE A 48 -11.75 16.37 -9.33
CA ILE A 48 -12.26 15.36 -8.41
C ILE A 48 -12.04 13.96 -8.97
N THR A 49 -12.38 13.68 -10.24
CA THR A 49 -12.20 12.34 -10.80
C THR A 49 -10.75 11.91 -10.86
N THR A 50 -9.84 12.80 -11.26
CA THR A 50 -8.40 12.49 -11.28
C THR A 50 -7.86 12.22 -9.88
N SER A 51 -8.29 13.00 -8.87
CA SER A 51 -7.94 12.77 -7.46
C SER A 51 -8.47 11.43 -6.95
N VAL A 52 -9.73 11.09 -7.25
CA VAL A 52 -10.36 9.83 -6.88
C VAL A 52 -9.62 8.65 -7.51
N ILE A 53 -9.29 8.71 -8.80
CA ILE A 53 -8.52 7.67 -9.50
C ILE A 53 -7.14 7.51 -8.86
N ALA A 54 -6.45 8.60 -8.52
CA ALA A 54 -5.15 8.56 -7.87
C ALA A 54 -5.22 7.88 -6.49
N ILE A 55 -6.17 8.30 -5.63
CA ILE A 55 -6.37 7.73 -4.30
C ILE A 55 -6.74 6.25 -4.38
N ALA A 56 -7.68 5.87 -5.26
CA ALA A 56 -8.08 4.48 -5.46
C ALA A 56 -6.94 3.60 -5.97
N SER A 57 -6.07 4.15 -6.82
CA SER A 57 -4.86 3.47 -7.30
C SER A 57 -3.86 3.22 -6.18
N ILE A 58 -3.62 4.21 -5.32
CA ILE A 58 -2.77 4.06 -4.12
C ILE A 58 -3.36 3.00 -3.18
N CYS A 59 -4.67 3.05 -2.93
CA CYS A 59 -5.36 2.07 -2.09
C CYS A 59 -5.20 0.64 -2.66
N SER A 60 -5.40 0.47 -3.97
CA SER A 60 -5.24 -0.81 -4.64
C SER A 60 -3.80 -1.31 -4.60
N LEU A 61 -2.82 -0.41 -4.71
CA LEU A 61 -1.40 -0.74 -4.57
C LEU A 61 -1.08 -1.22 -3.15
N CYS A 62 -1.57 -0.53 -2.11
CA CYS A 62 -1.42 -0.95 -0.71
C CYS A 62 -1.97 -2.35 -0.47
N CYS A 63 -3.15 -2.66 -1.01
CA CYS A 63 -3.73 -4.01 -0.95
C CYS A 63 -2.85 -5.04 -1.68
N SER A 64 -2.40 -4.74 -2.91
CA SER A 64 -1.57 -5.64 -3.72
C SER A 64 -0.21 -5.96 -3.08
N VAL A 65 0.41 -4.97 -2.42
CA VAL A 65 1.66 -5.15 -1.67
C VAL A 65 1.49 -6.21 -0.58
N TYR A 66 0.35 -6.23 0.12
CA TYR A 66 0.04 -7.28 1.10
C TYR A 66 -0.07 -8.66 0.44
N SER A 67 -0.79 -8.79 -0.68
CA SER A 67 -0.94 -10.05 -1.41
C SER A 67 0.39 -10.64 -1.90
N SER A 68 1.37 -9.79 -2.17
CA SER A 68 2.72 -10.24 -2.59
C SER A 68 3.55 -10.79 -1.43
N ARG A 69 3.15 -10.52 -0.18
CA ARG A 69 3.90 -10.90 1.03
C ARG A 69 3.27 -12.05 1.80
N ILE A 70 1.94 -12.21 1.72
CA ILE A 70 1.17 -13.17 2.52
C ILE A 70 0.37 -14.10 1.61
N LYS A 71 0.34 -15.39 1.94
CA LYS A 71 -0.32 -16.44 1.15
C LYS A 71 -1.84 -16.28 1.11
N ASN A 72 -2.43 -15.62 2.12
CA ASN A 72 -3.86 -15.31 2.15
C ASN A 72 -4.13 -14.03 1.35
N THR A 73 -4.69 -14.18 0.16
CA THR A 73 -4.97 -13.06 -0.76
C THR A 73 -6.40 -12.53 -0.64
N ILE A 74 -7.28 -13.21 0.09
CA ILE A 74 -8.69 -12.85 0.27
C ILE A 74 -8.86 -11.38 0.71
N PRO A 75 -8.22 -10.90 1.79
CA PRO A 75 -8.44 -9.53 2.25
C PRO A 75 -7.89 -8.47 1.28
N SER A 76 -6.90 -8.82 0.45
CA SER A 76 -6.40 -7.92 -0.60
C SER A 76 -7.44 -7.71 -1.70
N TYR A 77 -8.10 -8.78 -2.15
CA TYR A 77 -9.12 -8.67 -3.18
C TYR A 77 -10.35 -7.90 -2.71
N THR A 78 -10.78 -8.11 -1.46
CA THR A 78 -11.89 -7.33 -0.88
C THR A 78 -11.55 -5.85 -0.80
N GLY A 79 -10.32 -5.49 -0.38
CA GLY A 79 -9.88 -4.10 -0.34
C GLY A 79 -9.83 -3.44 -1.73
N ILE A 80 -9.35 -4.15 -2.75
CA ILE A 80 -9.32 -3.65 -4.13
C ILE A 80 -10.74 -3.46 -4.68
N ALA A 81 -11.62 -4.44 -4.47
CA ALA A 81 -13.02 -4.35 -4.90
C ALA A 81 -13.75 -3.18 -4.22
N LEU A 82 -13.46 -2.96 -2.93
CA LEU A 82 -14.03 -1.87 -2.16
C LEU A 82 -13.55 -0.49 -2.64
N ALA A 83 -12.25 -0.34 -2.91
CA ALA A 83 -11.70 0.89 -3.48
C ALA A 83 -12.22 1.17 -4.89
N GLY A 84 -12.35 0.14 -5.73
CA GLY A 84 -12.90 0.26 -7.07
C GLY A 84 -14.38 0.68 -7.04
N SER A 85 -15.19 0.05 -6.20
CA SER A 85 -16.61 0.39 -6.07
C SER A 85 -16.81 1.80 -5.49
N SER A 86 -16.04 2.21 -4.47
CA SER A 86 -16.13 3.57 -3.93
C SER A 86 -15.71 4.63 -4.95
N ALA A 87 -14.67 4.37 -5.74
CA ALA A 87 -14.22 5.26 -6.80
C ALA A 87 -15.27 5.42 -7.91
N LEU A 88 -15.89 4.30 -8.34
CA LEU A 88 -16.96 4.32 -9.33
C LEU A 88 -18.16 5.13 -8.85
N MET A 89 -18.59 4.94 -7.59
CA MET A 89 -19.68 5.73 -7.01
C MET A 89 -19.31 7.21 -6.91
N LEU A 90 -18.11 7.57 -6.46
CA LEU A 90 -17.69 8.98 -6.42
C LEU A 90 -17.69 9.63 -7.81
N ILE A 91 -17.11 8.96 -8.81
CA ILE A 91 -17.08 9.46 -10.19
C ILE A 91 -18.51 9.60 -10.73
N GLN A 92 -19.34 8.58 -10.55
CA GLN A 92 -20.72 8.62 -11.03
C GLN A 92 -21.53 9.72 -10.33
N GLY A 93 -21.41 9.88 -9.01
CA GLY A 93 -22.12 10.92 -8.26
C GLY A 93 -21.77 12.34 -8.72
N VAL A 94 -20.49 12.58 -9.00
CA VAL A 94 -19.97 13.87 -9.50
C VAL A 94 -20.46 14.17 -10.91
N TRP A 95 -20.45 13.19 -11.81
CA TRP A 95 -20.85 13.40 -13.21
C TRP A 95 -22.37 13.40 -13.42
N ALA A 96 -23.09 12.53 -12.70
CA ALA A 96 -24.53 12.44 -12.77
C ALA A 96 -25.25 13.49 -11.89
N GLU A 97 -24.50 14.36 -11.20
CA GLU A 97 -25.03 15.41 -10.32
C GLU A 97 -26.08 14.86 -9.34
N THR A 98 -25.78 13.71 -8.75
CA THR A 98 -26.75 13.01 -7.91
C THR A 98 -27.04 13.84 -6.66
N GLY A 99 -28.26 14.34 -6.52
CA GLY A 99 -28.70 15.09 -5.33
C GLY A 99 -29.15 14.22 -4.15
N SER A 100 -29.11 12.89 -4.28
CA SER A 100 -29.57 11.97 -3.23
C SER A 100 -28.58 11.93 -2.06
N GLU A 101 -29.02 12.38 -0.91
CA GLU A 101 -28.22 12.35 0.32
C GLU A 101 -27.82 10.91 0.72
N GLY A 102 -28.74 9.95 0.58
CA GLY A 102 -28.46 8.54 0.86
C GLY A 102 -27.37 7.96 -0.04
N TYR A 103 -27.29 8.42 -1.29
CA TYR A 103 -26.20 8.05 -2.21
C TYR A 103 -24.85 8.54 -1.69
N TRP A 104 -24.76 9.80 -1.26
CA TRP A 104 -23.52 10.38 -0.74
C TRP A 104 -23.10 9.77 0.59
N LYS A 105 -24.04 9.49 1.50
CA LYS A 105 -23.78 8.77 2.76
C LYS A 105 -23.21 7.37 2.51
N THR A 106 -23.80 6.64 1.56
CA THR A 106 -23.32 5.30 1.18
C THR A 106 -21.93 5.38 0.54
N THR A 107 -21.74 6.32 -0.38
CA THR A 107 -20.46 6.54 -1.07
C THR A 107 -19.34 6.92 -0.10
N ALA A 108 -19.62 7.80 0.87
CA ALA A 108 -18.69 8.21 1.91
C ALA A 108 -18.32 7.02 2.81
N THR A 109 -19.32 6.26 3.26
CA THR A 109 -19.10 5.04 4.07
C THR A 109 -18.21 4.04 3.33
N LEU A 110 -18.52 3.75 2.06
CA LEU A 110 -17.74 2.83 1.24
C LEU A 110 -16.30 3.30 1.06
N SER A 111 -16.10 4.60 0.86
CA SER A 111 -14.78 5.23 0.74
C SER A 111 -13.97 5.14 2.04
N ILE A 112 -14.61 5.34 3.19
CA ILE A 112 -13.97 5.20 4.51
C ILE A 112 -13.48 3.77 4.72
N PHE A 113 -14.32 2.77 4.45
CA PHE A 113 -13.90 1.36 4.60
C PHE A 113 -12.86 0.93 3.56
N ALA A 114 -12.89 1.49 2.33
CA ALA A 114 -11.85 1.27 1.34
C ALA A 114 -10.49 1.77 1.85
N PHE A 115 -10.45 2.99 2.41
CA PHE A 115 -9.25 3.58 2.99
C PHE A 115 -8.77 2.79 4.22
N ALA A 116 -9.68 2.44 5.13
CA ALA A 116 -9.39 1.64 6.32
C ALA A 116 -8.77 0.28 5.96
N SER A 117 -9.29 -0.37 4.91
CA SER A 117 -8.77 -1.64 4.40
C SER A 117 -7.37 -1.47 3.82
N ALA A 118 -7.17 -0.48 2.94
CA ALA A 118 -5.87 -0.20 2.33
C ALA A 118 -4.81 0.14 3.38
N HIS A 119 -5.16 0.98 4.35
CA HIS A 119 -4.29 1.40 5.45
C HIS A 119 -3.91 0.20 6.33
N SER A 120 -4.89 -0.61 6.75
CA SER A 120 -4.68 -1.82 7.54
C SER A 120 -3.76 -2.82 6.83
N LEU A 121 -3.99 -3.07 5.54
CA LEU A 121 -3.17 -3.99 4.74
C LEU A 121 -1.76 -3.46 4.52
N ALA A 122 -1.59 -2.15 4.34
CA ALA A 122 -0.27 -1.53 4.28
C ALA A 122 0.52 -1.74 5.57
N LEU A 123 -0.11 -1.58 6.73
CA LEU A 123 0.52 -1.82 8.03
C LEU A 123 0.88 -3.29 8.25
N LEU A 124 -0.02 -4.21 7.86
CA LEU A 124 0.22 -5.64 7.95
C LEU A 124 1.31 -6.13 6.97
N ALA A 125 1.55 -5.41 5.88
CA ALA A 125 2.63 -5.75 4.95
C ALA A 125 4.03 -5.46 5.51
N VAL A 126 4.13 -4.65 6.58
CA VAL A 126 5.41 -4.41 7.28
C VAL A 126 5.83 -5.65 8.04
N ARG A 127 7.08 -6.09 7.86
CA ARG A 127 7.63 -7.24 8.58
C ARG A 127 8.03 -6.83 10.00
N LEU A 128 7.27 -7.26 10.99
CA LEU A 128 7.62 -7.15 12.40
C LEU A 128 8.08 -8.50 12.98
N ARG A 129 8.83 -8.45 14.09
CA ARG A 129 9.09 -9.63 14.91
C ARG A 129 7.79 -10.09 15.55
N VAL A 130 7.67 -11.40 15.80
CA VAL A 130 6.47 -12.01 16.41
C VAL A 130 6.10 -11.33 17.73
N GLU A 131 7.11 -10.94 18.52
CA GLU A 131 6.96 -10.21 19.79
C GLU A 131 6.25 -8.85 19.66
N HIS A 132 6.26 -8.23 18.48
CA HIS A 132 5.62 -6.93 18.21
C HIS A 132 4.42 -7.04 17.27
N ALA A 133 4.06 -8.25 16.82
CA ALA A 133 2.93 -8.44 15.90
C ALA A 133 1.59 -7.99 16.49
N TRP A 134 1.46 -7.97 17.82
CA TRP A 134 0.28 -7.45 18.51
C TRP A 134 -0.01 -5.98 18.19
N VAL A 135 1.04 -5.17 17.93
CA VAL A 135 0.88 -3.75 17.58
C VAL A 135 0.16 -3.60 16.23
N GLN A 136 0.44 -4.49 15.28
CA GLN A 136 -0.27 -4.50 13.99
C GLN A 136 -1.75 -4.86 14.17
N LEU A 137 -2.06 -5.82 15.06
CA LEU A 137 -3.44 -6.19 15.35
C LEU A 137 -4.20 -5.05 16.02
N VAL A 138 -3.60 -4.39 17.02
CA VAL A 138 -4.19 -3.22 17.70
C VAL A 138 -4.47 -2.11 16.70
N ALA A 139 -3.52 -1.82 15.81
CA ALA A 139 -3.70 -0.80 14.78
C ALA A 139 -4.84 -1.13 13.81
N VAL A 140 -4.95 -2.38 13.36
CA VAL A 140 -6.07 -2.81 12.50
C VAL A 140 -7.41 -2.63 13.24
N VAL A 141 -7.50 -3.06 14.50
CA VAL A 141 -8.73 -2.89 15.31
C VAL A 141 -9.08 -1.41 15.47
N ASN A 142 -8.10 -0.56 15.80
CA ASN A 142 -8.29 0.87 15.96
C ASN A 142 -8.77 1.54 14.65
N ILE A 143 -8.14 1.21 13.51
CA ILE A 143 -8.53 1.74 12.19
C ILE A 143 -9.96 1.35 11.83
N PHE A 144 -10.36 0.09 12.03
CA PHE A 144 -11.73 -0.35 11.74
C PHE A 144 -12.76 0.21 12.73
N MET A 145 -12.40 0.37 14.01
CA MET A 145 -13.24 1.05 14.99
C MET A 145 -13.48 2.51 14.58
N PHE A 146 -12.42 3.23 14.22
CA PHE A 146 -12.49 4.59 13.71
C PHE A 146 -13.39 4.69 12.47
N ALA A 147 -13.17 3.81 11.48
CA ALA A 147 -13.97 3.74 10.26
C ALA A 147 -15.46 3.51 10.55
N THR A 148 -15.77 2.61 11.50
CA THR A 148 -17.15 2.27 11.87
C THR A 148 -17.85 3.45 12.52
N ILE A 149 -17.19 4.12 13.48
CA ILE A 149 -17.79 5.25 14.21
C ILE A 149 -17.95 6.46 13.30
N LEU A 150 -16.96 6.74 12.45
CA LEU A 150 -17.06 7.80 11.47
C LEU A 150 -18.21 7.54 10.48
N SER A 151 -18.35 6.31 9.99
CA SER A 151 -19.45 5.94 9.10
C SER A 151 -20.82 6.03 9.80
N ALA A 152 -20.92 5.55 11.05
CA ALA A 152 -22.15 5.67 11.84
C ALA A 152 -22.53 7.13 12.10
N THR A 153 -21.53 8.00 12.29
CA THR A 153 -21.72 9.44 12.46
C THR A 153 -22.25 10.10 11.20
N ILE A 154 -21.75 9.69 10.03
CA ILE A 154 -22.23 10.19 8.72
C ILE A 154 -23.66 9.72 8.46
N ILE A 155 -23.97 8.45 8.73
CA ILE A 155 -25.30 7.88 8.46
C ILE A 155 -26.34 8.44 9.43
N GLY A 156 -26.01 8.48 10.73
CA GLY A 156 -26.92 8.91 11.79
C GLY A 156 -26.86 10.40 12.15
N GLU A 157 -26.03 11.19 11.45
CA GLU A 157 -25.82 12.63 11.70
C GLU A 157 -25.51 12.96 13.18
N ILE A 158 -24.77 12.07 13.84
CA ILE A 158 -24.56 12.12 15.29
C ILE A 158 -23.50 13.17 15.64
N SER A 159 -23.93 14.39 15.94
CA SER A 159 -23.07 15.54 16.21
C SER A 159 -22.95 15.89 17.71
N SER A 160 -22.66 14.91 18.56
CA SER A 160 -22.39 15.18 19.98
C SER A 160 -20.91 15.52 20.22
N ASP A 161 -20.65 16.44 21.16
CA ASP A 161 -19.28 16.83 21.56
C ASP A 161 -18.46 15.60 22.02
N GLY A 162 -19.09 14.66 22.72
CA GLY A 162 -18.47 13.39 23.12
C GLY A 162 -18.04 12.54 21.92
N ASN A 163 -18.87 12.44 20.87
CA ASN A 163 -18.54 11.68 19.67
C ASN A 163 -17.37 12.31 18.90
N VAL A 164 -17.37 13.65 18.73
CA VAL A 164 -16.28 14.37 18.05
C VAL A 164 -14.94 14.17 18.76
N LYS A 165 -14.94 14.26 20.10
CA LYS A 165 -13.76 13.99 20.94
C LYS A 165 -13.26 12.55 20.76
N PHE A 166 -14.17 11.58 20.74
CA PHE A 166 -13.81 10.18 20.56
C PHE A 166 -13.22 9.89 19.17
N ILE A 167 -13.84 10.42 18.11
CA ILE A 167 -13.32 10.33 16.73
C ILE A 167 -11.92 10.94 16.65
N THR A 168 -11.71 12.11 17.27
CA THR A 168 -10.41 12.79 17.29
C THR A 168 -9.35 11.97 18.03
N MET A 169 -9.70 11.38 19.17
CA MET A 169 -8.81 10.48 19.91
C MET A 169 -8.39 9.28 19.06
N LEU A 170 -9.33 8.60 18.40
CA LEU A 170 -9.04 7.46 17.53
C LEU A 170 -8.17 7.86 16.33
N ALA A 171 -8.40 9.04 15.74
CA ALA A 171 -7.60 9.56 14.64
C ALA A 171 -6.13 9.82 15.06
N ILE A 172 -5.93 10.38 16.27
CA ILE A 172 -4.58 10.57 16.83
C ILE A 172 -3.91 9.21 17.04
N LEU A 173 -4.62 8.23 17.62
CA LEU A 173 -4.08 6.90 17.85
C LEU A 173 -3.70 6.22 16.54
N ALA A 174 -4.54 6.28 15.52
CA ALA A 174 -4.28 5.72 14.19
C ALA A 174 -3.04 6.38 13.54
N THR A 175 -2.85 7.68 13.74
CA THR A 175 -1.68 8.42 13.25
C THR A 175 -0.41 7.93 13.93
N LEU A 176 -0.43 7.79 15.27
CA LEU A 176 0.72 7.30 16.04
C LEU A 176 1.10 5.86 15.64
N GLU A 177 0.13 4.97 15.53
CA GLU A 177 0.34 3.58 15.12
C GLU A 177 0.98 3.48 13.72
N THR A 178 0.53 4.35 12.81
CA THR A 178 1.07 4.44 11.44
C THR A 178 2.55 4.84 11.42
N LEU A 179 3.01 5.60 12.41
CA LEU A 179 4.41 5.97 12.56
C LEU A 179 5.23 4.89 13.30
N VAL A 180 4.66 4.30 14.34
CA VAL A 180 5.35 3.31 15.20
C VAL A 180 5.69 2.03 14.42
N ILE A 181 4.77 1.50 13.62
CA ILE A 181 4.95 0.25 12.88
C ILE A 181 6.16 0.29 11.91
N PRO A 182 6.31 1.28 11.00
CA PRO A 182 7.48 1.35 10.13
C PRO A 182 8.78 1.61 10.88
N ILE A 183 8.75 2.33 12.02
CA ILE A 183 9.92 2.52 12.88
C ILE A 183 10.38 1.17 13.46
N LEU A 184 9.45 0.40 14.05
CA LEU A 184 9.73 -0.94 14.55
C LEU A 184 10.22 -1.87 13.44
N GLY A 185 9.59 -1.84 12.27
CA GLY A 185 10.03 -2.60 11.09
C GLY A 185 11.46 -2.26 10.66
N ARG A 186 11.84 -0.97 10.73
CA ARG A 186 13.21 -0.52 10.41
C ARG A 186 14.24 -0.97 11.45
N LEU A 187 13.89 -0.94 12.74
CA LEU A 187 14.77 -1.40 13.84
C LEU A 187 15.08 -2.90 13.72
N VAL A 188 14.09 -3.71 13.32
CA VAL A 188 14.29 -5.15 13.07
C VAL A 188 15.30 -5.39 11.94
N LYS A 189 15.26 -4.56 10.89
CA LYS A 189 16.22 -4.63 9.77
C LYS A 189 17.63 -4.21 10.18
N GLY A 190 17.76 -3.29 11.14
CA GLY A 190 19.05 -2.81 11.66
C GLY A 190 19.79 -3.83 12.54
N ASN A 191 19.05 -4.58 13.37
CA ASN A 191 19.64 -5.55 14.31
C ASN A 191 19.78 -6.97 13.73
N GLY A 192 19.61 -7.16 12.42
CA GLY A 192 19.27 -8.47 11.85
C GLY A 192 19.91 -8.83 10.52
N SER A 193 20.97 -8.15 10.09
CA SER A 193 21.88 -8.77 9.13
C SER A 193 22.93 -9.53 9.94
N PRO A 194 22.83 -10.87 10.14
CA PRO A 194 24.06 -11.64 10.19
C PRO A 194 24.78 -11.23 8.91
N VAL A 195 26.02 -10.77 9.01
CA VAL A 195 26.84 -10.50 7.83
C VAL A 195 26.83 -11.80 7.03
N ARG A 196 25.96 -11.88 6.02
CA ARG A 196 25.90 -13.02 5.14
C ARG A 196 27.06 -12.80 4.21
N GLU A 197 28.24 -13.19 4.67
CA GLU A 197 29.44 -13.22 3.86
C GLU A 197 29.19 -14.26 2.78
N VAL A 198 28.76 -13.78 1.61
CA VAL A 198 28.60 -14.62 0.43
C VAL A 198 29.99 -14.81 -0.13
N LEU A 199 30.64 -15.90 0.26
CA LEU A 199 31.89 -16.33 -0.35
C LEU A 199 31.58 -16.74 -1.80
N SER A 200 32.00 -15.91 -2.76
CA SER A 200 31.88 -16.18 -4.19
C SER A 200 33.12 -16.95 -4.63
N LEU A 201 32.93 -18.20 -5.01
CA LEU A 201 33.99 -19.11 -5.43
C LEU A 201 33.85 -19.41 -6.93
N THR A 202 34.93 -19.29 -7.67
CA THR A 202 35.01 -19.65 -9.09
C THR A 202 35.66 -21.02 -9.20
N LYS A 203 34.97 -21.98 -9.85
CA LYS A 203 35.52 -23.32 -10.06
C LYS A 203 36.62 -23.25 -11.12
N ARG A 204 37.80 -23.75 -10.78
CA ARG A 204 38.99 -23.78 -11.61
C ARG A 204 39.10 -25.13 -12.33
N VAL A 205 39.93 -25.19 -13.38
CA VAL A 205 40.04 -26.35 -14.29
C VAL A 205 40.60 -27.59 -13.57
N ASP A 206 41.42 -27.38 -12.55
CA ASP A 206 42.01 -28.39 -11.65
C ASP A 206 41.00 -28.95 -10.63
N GLY A 207 39.76 -28.44 -10.61
CA GLY A 207 38.70 -28.86 -9.68
C GLY A 207 38.72 -28.12 -8.34
N ALA A 208 39.70 -27.25 -8.09
CA ALA A 208 39.74 -26.37 -6.94
C ALA A 208 38.83 -25.15 -7.14
N TYR A 209 38.59 -24.41 -6.06
CA TYR A 209 37.77 -23.20 -6.07
C TYR A 209 38.63 -21.99 -5.71
N GLU A 210 38.51 -20.89 -6.45
CA GLU A 210 39.28 -19.67 -6.22
C GLU A 210 38.34 -18.53 -5.82
N ASP A 211 38.72 -17.74 -4.81
CA ASP A 211 38.00 -16.50 -4.46
C ASP A 211 38.52 -15.28 -5.23
N LYS A 212 37.93 -14.11 -4.98
CA LYS A 212 38.32 -12.84 -5.64
C LYS A 212 39.72 -12.33 -5.25
N HIS A 213 40.30 -12.88 -4.20
CA HIS A 213 41.63 -12.50 -3.71
C HIS A 213 42.71 -13.53 -4.12
N GLY A 214 42.34 -14.54 -4.91
CA GLY A 214 43.26 -15.56 -5.40
C GLY A 214 43.55 -16.68 -4.40
N TYR A 215 42.81 -16.76 -3.28
CA TYR A 215 42.93 -17.89 -2.37
C TYR A 215 42.23 -19.12 -2.94
N ILE A 216 42.89 -20.27 -2.80
CA ILE A 216 42.42 -21.55 -3.33
C ILE A 216 41.80 -22.36 -2.19
N TYR A 217 40.60 -22.88 -2.45
CA TYR A 217 39.80 -23.65 -1.52
C TYR A 217 39.47 -25.02 -2.10
N GLU A 218 39.50 -26.03 -1.25
CA GLU A 218 38.91 -27.34 -1.52
C GLU A 218 37.51 -27.38 -0.89
N VAL A 219 36.48 -27.38 -1.73
CA VAL A 219 35.10 -27.37 -1.25
C VAL A 219 34.60 -28.80 -1.12
N LYS A 220 34.52 -29.29 0.12
CA LYS A 220 33.88 -30.57 0.43
C LYS A 220 32.42 -30.34 0.76
N LYS A 221 31.52 -31.05 0.04
CA LYS A 221 30.09 -31.04 0.36
C LYS A 221 29.90 -31.67 1.75
N MET A 222 29.47 -30.87 2.72
CA MET A 222 29.08 -31.36 4.03
C MET A 222 27.79 -32.19 3.87
N SER A 223 27.88 -33.49 4.12
CA SER A 223 26.72 -34.39 4.18
C SER A 223 26.03 -34.23 5.54
N GLY A 224 25.42 -33.06 5.76
CA GLY A 224 24.77 -32.74 7.02
C GLY A 224 23.93 -31.49 6.91
N LYS A 225 22.77 -31.49 7.57
CA LYS A 225 21.94 -30.29 7.73
C LYS A 225 22.77 -29.23 8.47
N PRO A 226 22.81 -27.97 8.02
CA PRO A 226 23.62 -26.94 8.68
C PRO A 226 23.22 -26.80 10.16
N PRO A 227 24.19 -26.74 11.09
CA PRO A 227 23.92 -26.50 12.49
C PRO A 227 23.24 -25.13 12.63
N GLY A 228 22.04 -25.10 13.20
CA GLY A 228 21.20 -23.90 13.33
C GLY A 228 19.94 -23.86 12.46
N SER A 229 19.66 -24.89 11.65
CA SER A 229 18.37 -25.03 10.95
C SER A 229 17.31 -25.78 11.77
N SER A 230 17.08 -25.33 13.01
CA SER A 230 15.86 -25.66 13.75
C SER A 230 14.73 -24.75 13.24
N ARG A 231 13.94 -25.27 12.29
CA ARG A 231 12.61 -24.71 12.03
C ARG A 231 11.70 -25.16 13.17
N SER A 232 11.31 -24.24 14.04
CA SER A 232 10.00 -24.23 14.71
C SER A 232 9.11 -23.29 13.92
#